data_AF-A0A379ACJ2-F1
#
_entry.id   AF-A0A379ACJ2-F1
#
_cell.length_a   1.000
_cell.length_b   1.000
_cell.length_c   1.000
_cell.angle_alpha   90.00
_cell.angle_beta   90.00
_cell.angle_gamma   90.00
#
_symmetry.space_group_name_H-M   'P 1'
#
loop_
_entity.id
_entity.type
_entity.pdbx_description
1 polymer ?
#
loop_
_entity_poly.entity_id
_entity_poly.type
_entity_poly.pdbx_seq_one_letter_code
_entity_poly.pdbx_strand_id
1 'polypeptide(L)'
;MLTAPRGRGKSALAGMLARLKGHCLVTAPAKASTEVLSTFAADAFYFMAPDALLALETPPQAEWLIVDEAAAIPAPLLQALVSRYPRVLLTTTVQGYEGSGRGFILKFCAGLPDAHYFTLDEPLRWSRFDPLEQWLNQALLFDDCRRDRTRFLL
;
A
#
# COMPACT_ATOMS: atom_id res chain seq x y z
N MET A 1 2.32 -5.03 -5.81
CA MET A 1 2.39 -3.71 -5.18
C MET A 1 1.22 -2.87 -5.64
N LEU A 2 0.50 -2.26 -4.69
CA LEU A 2 -0.64 -1.39 -4.92
C LEU A 2 -0.32 0.01 -4.42
N THR A 3 -0.38 0.99 -5.31
CA THR A 3 -0.11 2.39 -5.01
C THR A 3 -1.37 3.21 -5.21
N ALA A 4 -1.58 4.22 -4.38
CA ALA A 4 -2.67 5.16 -4.60
C ALA A 4 -2.51 6.41 -3.73
N PRO A 5 -3.12 7.55 -4.09
CA PRO A 5 -3.41 8.63 -3.16
C PRO A 5 -4.23 8.17 -1.94
N ARG A 6 -4.30 9.02 -0.91
CA ARG A 6 -5.24 8.81 0.21
C ARG A 6 -6.69 8.85 -0.32
N GLY A 7 -7.57 8.05 0.29
CA GLY A 7 -9.00 8.04 -0.06
C GLY A 7 -9.42 7.20 -1.29
N ARG A 8 -8.50 6.49 -1.94
CA ARG A 8 -8.76 5.64 -3.12
C ARG A 8 -9.06 4.16 -2.82
N GLY A 9 -9.13 3.78 -1.54
CA GLY A 9 -9.58 2.43 -1.15
C GLY A 9 -8.51 1.33 -1.05
N LYS A 10 -7.21 1.65 -0.97
CA LYS A 10 -6.13 0.65 -0.84
C LYS A 10 -6.37 -0.35 0.31
N SER A 11 -6.58 0.14 1.53
CA SER A 11 -6.78 -0.71 2.71
C SER A 11 -8.10 -1.49 2.64
N ALA A 12 -9.12 -0.95 1.97
CA ALA A 12 -10.37 -1.67 1.71
C ALA A 12 -10.14 -2.86 0.75
N LEU A 13 -9.45 -2.63 -0.36
CA LEU A 13 -9.08 -3.68 -1.31
C LEU A 13 -8.20 -4.76 -0.66
N ALA A 14 -7.24 -4.35 0.16
CA ALA A 14 -6.38 -5.27 0.91
C ALA A 14 -7.20 -6.13 1.90
N GLY A 15 -8.15 -5.52 2.62
CA GLY A 15 -9.04 -6.26 3.53
C GLY A 15 -9.98 -7.22 2.79
N MET A 16 -10.52 -6.81 1.64
CA MET A 16 -11.31 -7.71 0.79
C MET A 16 -10.49 -8.91 0.30
N LEU A 17 -9.24 -8.69 -0.10
CA LEU A 17 -8.33 -9.79 -0.47
C LEU A 17 -8.09 -10.74 0.70
N ALA A 18 -7.87 -10.20 1.90
CA ALA A 18 -7.70 -11.00 3.12
C ALA A 18 -8.92 -11.90 3.35
N ARG A 19 -10.13 -11.33 3.26
CA ARG A 19 -11.38 -12.06 3.44
C ARG A 19 -11.60 -13.14 2.38
N LEU A 20 -11.27 -12.86 1.11
CA LEU A 20 -11.46 -13.81 0.01
C LEU A 20 -10.49 -14.99 0.04
N LYS A 21 -9.29 -14.80 0.61
CA LYS A 21 -8.23 -15.83 0.65
C LYS A 21 -8.16 -16.57 1.97
N GLY A 22 -8.61 -15.98 3.09
CA GLY A 22 -8.72 -16.62 4.41
C GLY A 22 -7.39 -16.91 5.13
N HIS A 23 -6.31 -17.16 4.39
CA HIS A 23 -4.97 -17.47 4.91
C HIS A 23 -4.00 -16.30 4.71
N CYS A 24 -4.43 -15.11 5.14
CA CYS A 24 -3.65 -13.89 5.00
C CYS A 24 -3.15 -13.39 6.35
N LEU A 25 -1.89 -12.98 6.39
CA LEU A 25 -1.30 -12.27 7.51
C LEU A 25 -1.14 -10.80 7.16
N VAL A 26 -1.54 -9.92 8.06
CA VAL A 26 -1.47 -8.47 7.87
C VAL A 26 -0.37 -7.89 8.75
N THR A 27 0.43 -6.99 8.19
CA THR A 27 1.44 -6.21 8.91
C THR A 27 1.41 -4.76 8.44
N ALA A 28 1.80 -3.84 9.31
CA ALA A 28 1.79 -2.40 9.07
C ALA A 28 2.74 -1.72 10.06
N PRO A 29 3.19 -0.48 9.80
CA PRO A 29 4.04 0.27 10.74
C PRO A 29 3.38 0.46 12.10
N ALA A 30 2.06 0.61 12.16
CA ALA A 30 1.30 0.69 13.40
C ALA A 30 -0.02 -0.07 13.27
N LYS A 31 -0.45 -0.78 14.32
CA LYS A 31 -1.75 -1.48 14.31
C LYS A 31 -2.92 -0.51 14.06
N ALA A 32 -2.83 0.71 14.58
CA ALA A 32 -3.86 1.74 14.40
C ALA A 32 -4.12 2.09 12.92
N SER A 33 -3.12 1.98 12.03
CA SER A 33 -3.31 2.28 10.60
C SER A 33 -4.10 1.19 9.85
N THR A 34 -4.40 0.06 10.49
CA THR A 34 -5.06 -1.09 9.86
C THR A 34 -6.57 -1.16 10.11
N GLU A 35 -7.17 -0.15 10.75
CA GLU A 35 -8.59 -0.13 11.11
C GLU A 35 -9.55 -0.34 9.93
N VAL A 36 -9.27 0.33 8.80
CA VAL A 36 -10.06 0.13 7.57
C VAL A 36 -9.86 -1.30 7.06
N LEU A 37 -8.61 -1.79 7.02
CA LEU A 37 -8.30 -3.12 6.54
C LEU A 37 -8.99 -4.20 7.38
N SER A 38 -8.92 -4.09 8.71
CA SER A 38 -9.57 -5.03 9.63
C SER A 38 -11.08 -5.06 9.44
N THR A 39 -11.70 -3.90 9.20
CA THR A 39 -13.15 -3.80 8.93
C THR A 39 -13.54 -4.60 7.68
N PHE A 40 -12.78 -4.50 6.59
CA PHE A 40 -13.07 -5.24 5.36
C PHE A 40 -12.66 -6.73 5.43
N ALA A 41 -11.62 -7.06 6.19
CA ALA A 41 -11.16 -8.43 6.41
C ALA A 41 -12.08 -9.22 7.37
N ALA A 42 -12.79 -8.55 8.28
CA ALA A 42 -13.65 -9.14 9.30
C ALA A 42 -12.91 -10.26 10.07
N ASP A 43 -13.49 -11.46 10.17
CA ASP A 43 -12.92 -12.58 10.93
C ASP A 43 -11.61 -13.13 10.34
N ALA A 44 -11.27 -12.79 9.09
CA ALA A 44 -10.03 -13.18 8.43
C ALA A 44 -8.84 -12.23 8.76
N PHE A 45 -9.04 -11.27 9.67
CA PHE A 45 -8.01 -10.30 10.04
C PHE A 45 -7.05 -10.87 11.09
N TYR A 46 -5.84 -11.22 10.66
CA TYR A 46 -4.74 -11.60 11.54
C TYR A 46 -3.61 -10.58 11.41
N PHE A 47 -3.33 -9.83 12.47
CA PHE A 47 -2.29 -8.80 12.48
C PHE A 47 -1.07 -9.22 13.29
N MET A 48 0.12 -9.00 12.73
CA MET A 48 1.38 -9.06 13.45
C MET A 48 2.31 -7.90 13.03
N ALA A 49 2.95 -7.29 14.01
CA ALA A 49 3.90 -6.21 13.78
C ALA A 49 5.13 -6.72 13.00
N PRO A 50 5.75 -5.87 12.17
CA PRO A 50 6.84 -6.28 11.28
C PRO A 50 8.08 -6.82 12.00
N ASP A 51 8.42 -6.22 13.15
CA ASP A 51 9.49 -6.63 14.05
C ASP A 51 9.19 -7.98 14.72
N ALA A 52 7.96 -8.15 15.24
CA ALA A 52 7.51 -9.41 15.83
C ALA A 52 7.55 -10.56 14.81
N LEU A 53 7.18 -10.29 13.56
CA LEU A 53 7.25 -11.26 12.47
C LEU A 53 8.66 -11.76 12.19
N LEU A 54 9.64 -10.87 12.29
CA LEU A 54 11.04 -11.20 12.03
C LEU A 54 11.73 -11.85 13.22
N ALA A 55 11.29 -11.55 14.44
CA ALA A 55 11.79 -12.13 15.68
C ALA A 55 11.46 -13.63 15.81
N LEU A 56 10.39 -14.10 15.16
CA LEU A 56 10.07 -15.52 15.09
C LEU A 56 11.06 -16.26 14.19
N GLU A 57 11.64 -17.34 14.70
CA GLU A 57 12.50 -18.26 13.93
C GLU A 57 11.70 -18.95 12.82
N THR A 58 10.46 -19.34 13.13
CA THR A 58 9.52 -19.93 12.18
C THR A 58 8.36 -18.97 11.96
N PRO A 59 8.18 -18.42 10.74
CA PRO A 59 7.08 -17.52 10.46
C PRO A 59 5.73 -18.26 10.55
N PRO A 60 4.66 -17.58 11.00
CA PRO A 60 3.31 -18.14 10.94
C PRO A 60 2.98 -18.59 9.51
N GLN A 61 2.28 -19.72 9.37
CA GLN A 61 1.84 -20.18 8.06
C GLN A 61 0.79 -19.21 7.48
N ALA A 62 1.13 -18.57 6.36
CA ALA A 62 0.23 -17.74 5.59
C ALA A 62 0.57 -17.85 4.10
N GLU A 63 -0.47 -17.94 3.26
CA GLU A 63 -0.28 -17.92 1.81
C GLU A 63 0.01 -16.52 1.28
N TRP A 64 -0.47 -15.51 1.99
CA TRP A 64 -0.35 -14.10 1.63
C TRP A 64 0.12 -13.28 2.84
N LEU A 65 1.17 -12.50 2.64
CA LEU A 65 1.51 -11.39 3.51
C LEU A 65 0.96 -10.09 2.91
N ILE A 66 0.17 -9.35 3.68
CA ILE A 66 -0.35 -8.04 3.32
C ILE A 66 0.37 -7.00 4.17
N VAL A 67 1.15 -6.13 3.54
CA VAL A 67 1.88 -5.05 4.19
C VAL A 67 1.18 -3.73 3.88
N ASP A 68 0.51 -3.12 4.86
CA ASP A 68 -0.06 -1.79 4.72
C ASP A 68 0.95 -0.68 5.03
N GLU A 69 0.86 0.40 4.26
CA GLU A 69 1.84 1.51 4.24
C GLU A 69 3.31 1.05 4.23
N ALA A 70 3.64 0.16 3.28
CA ALA A 70 4.96 -0.44 3.17
C ALA A 70 6.11 0.60 3.10
N ALA A 71 5.90 1.77 2.47
CA ALA A 71 6.94 2.80 2.39
C ALA A 71 7.33 3.43 3.75
N ALA A 72 6.52 3.24 4.80
CA ALA A 72 6.85 3.67 6.16
C ALA A 72 7.71 2.64 6.92
N ILE A 73 7.91 1.44 6.36
CA ILE A 73 8.74 0.39 6.96
C ILE A 73 10.15 0.45 6.33
N PRO A 74 11.23 0.28 7.12
CA PRO A 74 12.59 0.25 6.59
C PRO A 74 12.77 -0.80 5.48
N ALA A 75 13.40 -0.42 4.37
CA ALA A 75 13.61 -1.29 3.21
C ALA A 75 14.27 -2.64 3.53
N PRO A 76 15.33 -2.73 4.38
CA PRO A 76 15.92 -4.03 4.73
C PRO A 76 14.92 -4.96 5.44
N LEU A 77 14.05 -4.38 6.27
CA LEU A 77 13.04 -5.11 7.01
C LEU A 77 11.96 -5.68 6.06
N LEU A 78 11.53 -4.87 5.08
CA LEU A 78 10.60 -5.34 4.05
C LEU A 78 11.20 -6.41 3.15
N GLN A 79 12.49 -6.32 2.78
CA GLN A 79 13.14 -7.37 1.98
C GLN A 79 13.13 -8.71 2.73
N ALA A 80 13.43 -8.67 4.04
CA ALA A 80 13.38 -9.86 4.89
C ALA A 80 11.95 -10.43 5.05
N LEU A 81 10.92 -9.57 5.06
CA LEU A 81 9.53 -10.03 5.07
C LEU A 81 9.11 -10.63 3.72
N VAL A 82 9.48 -9.98 2.62
CA VAL A 82 9.12 -10.44 1.27
C VAL A 82 9.73 -11.79 0.94
N SER A 83 10.94 -12.10 1.42
CA SER A 83 11.58 -13.39 1.19
C SER A 83 11.00 -14.54 2.03
N ARG A 84 10.26 -14.25 3.11
CA ARG A 84 9.68 -15.27 4.01
C ARG A 84 8.34 -15.83 3.53
N TYR A 85 7.63 -15.12 2.65
CA TYR A 85 6.28 -15.50 2.23
C TYR A 85 6.18 -15.68 0.72
N PRO A 86 5.39 -16.66 0.23
CA PRO A 86 5.32 -16.97 -1.19
C PRO A 86 4.63 -15.88 -2.01
N ARG A 87 3.69 -15.12 -1.41
CA ARG A 87 2.98 -14.02 -2.06
C ARG A 87 2.86 -12.84 -1.11
N VAL A 88 3.17 -11.65 -1.62
CA VAL A 88 3.13 -10.43 -0.82
C VAL A 88 2.37 -9.32 -1.54
N LEU A 89 1.36 -8.78 -0.88
CA LEU A 89 0.70 -7.54 -1.26
C LEU A 89 1.29 -6.39 -0.46
N LEU A 90 2.04 -5.52 -1.13
CA LEU A 90 2.49 -4.26 -0.55
C LEU A 90 1.51 -3.15 -0.95
N THR A 91 0.92 -2.45 0.00
CA THR A 91 0.13 -1.24 -0.25
C THR A 91 0.88 -0.01 0.24
N THR A 92 0.85 1.09 -0.52
CA THR A 92 1.48 2.35 -0.08
C THR A 92 0.79 3.58 -0.64
N THR A 93 0.81 4.66 0.13
CA THR A 93 0.34 5.96 -0.31
C THR A 93 1.43 6.71 -1.11
N VAL A 94 1.10 7.10 -2.35
CA VAL A 94 2.05 7.77 -3.28
C VAL A 94 1.79 9.26 -3.50
N GLN A 95 0.70 9.80 -2.95
CA GLN A 95 0.37 11.23 -3.00
C GLN A 95 -0.28 11.67 -1.69
N GLY A 96 0.39 12.61 -1.03
CA GLY A 96 0.10 13.19 0.28
C GLY A 96 1.37 13.81 0.86
N TYR A 97 1.23 14.71 1.84
CA TYR A 97 2.31 15.47 2.51
C TYR A 97 3.59 14.69 2.82
N GLU A 98 3.49 13.38 3.02
CA GLU A 98 4.60 12.53 3.47
C GLU A 98 5.57 12.12 2.35
N GLY A 99 5.24 12.26 1.05
CA GLY A 99 6.17 12.13 -0.09
C GLY A 99 6.98 10.81 -0.22
N SER A 100 6.87 9.88 0.72
CA SER A 100 7.82 8.78 0.93
C SER A 100 7.61 7.63 -0.05
N GLY A 101 6.40 7.46 -0.57
CA GLY A 101 6.02 6.33 -1.42
C GLY A 101 6.79 6.27 -2.74
N ARG A 102 7.13 7.40 -3.37
CA ARG A 102 7.73 7.41 -4.72
C ARG A 102 9.21 7.06 -4.74
N GLY A 103 10.00 7.66 -3.85
CA GLY A 103 11.41 7.30 -3.69
C GLY A 103 11.58 5.85 -3.22
N PHE A 104 10.65 5.39 -2.38
CA PHE A 104 10.55 3.99 -1.98
C PHE A 104 10.28 3.07 -3.17
N ILE A 105 9.26 3.34 -4.00
CA ILE A 105 8.95 2.52 -5.18
C ILE A 105 10.14 2.40 -6.12
N LEU A 106 10.80 3.52 -6.42
CA LEU A 106 11.91 3.55 -7.37
C LEU A 106 13.12 2.75 -6.88
N LYS A 107 13.43 2.80 -5.57
CA LYS A 107 14.62 2.14 -5.03
C LYS A 107 14.36 0.71 -4.57
N PHE A 108 13.24 0.47 -3.90
CA PHE A 108 12.91 -0.83 -3.34
C PHE A 108 12.42 -1.79 -4.43
N CYS A 109 11.53 -1.33 -5.31
CA CYS A 109 10.89 -2.23 -6.25
C CYS A 109 11.78 -2.55 -7.46
N ALA A 110 12.78 -1.72 -7.76
CA ALA A 110 13.82 -2.05 -8.74
C ALA A 110 14.61 -3.31 -8.35
N GLY A 111 14.63 -3.68 -7.05
CA GLY A 111 15.29 -4.89 -6.55
C GLY A 111 14.39 -6.12 -6.47
N LEU A 112 13.11 -6.05 -6.89
CA LEU A 112 12.17 -7.18 -6.82
C LEU A 112 11.94 -7.78 -8.23
N PRO A 113 12.45 -8.99 -8.52
CA PRO A 113 12.47 -9.53 -9.89
C PRO A 113 11.09 -9.90 -10.47
N ASP A 114 10.03 -10.03 -9.66
CA ASP A 114 8.68 -10.44 -10.11
C ASP A 114 7.56 -9.53 -9.55
N ALA A 115 7.82 -8.23 -9.42
CA ALA A 115 6.84 -7.30 -8.87
C ALA A 115 5.76 -6.91 -9.89
N HIS A 116 4.50 -7.20 -9.58
CA HIS A 116 3.35 -6.62 -10.28
C HIS A 116 2.95 -5.29 -9.66
N TYR A 117 2.71 -4.26 -10.48
CA TYR A 117 2.34 -2.92 -10.03
C TYR A 117 0.92 -2.57 -10.44
N PHE A 118 0.14 -2.08 -9.47
CA PHE A 118 -1.23 -1.64 -9.66
C PHE A 118 -1.41 -0.26 -9.01
N THR A 119 -2.21 0.61 -9.63
CA THR A 119 -2.52 1.95 -9.11
C THR A 119 -4.02 2.13 -8.98
N LEU A 120 -4.49 2.78 -7.91
CA LEU A 120 -5.88 3.23 -7.77
C LEU A 120 -5.96 4.76 -7.86
N ASP A 121 -6.71 5.26 -8.83
CA ASP A 121 -6.79 6.70 -9.10
C ASP A 121 -8.17 7.30 -8.77
N GLU A 122 -9.22 6.48 -8.72
CA GLU A 122 -10.59 6.96 -8.53
C GLU A 122 -10.92 7.20 -7.03
N PRO A 123 -11.41 8.40 -6.65
CA PRO A 123 -11.82 8.65 -5.27
C PRO A 123 -13.07 7.83 -4.95
N LEU A 124 -13.10 7.27 -3.74
CA LEU A 124 -14.30 6.58 -3.26
C LEU A 124 -15.20 7.50 -2.42
N ARG A 125 -14.66 8.58 -1.85
CA ARG A 125 -15.38 9.44 -0.88
C ARG A 125 -15.97 10.71 -1.48
N TRP A 126 -15.45 11.16 -2.62
CA TRP A 126 -15.84 12.40 -3.28
C TRP A 126 -15.73 12.24 -4.79
N SER A 127 -16.17 13.25 -5.55
CA SER A 127 -16.12 13.21 -7.01
C SER A 127 -14.69 13.33 -7.53
N ARG A 128 -14.38 12.70 -8.67
CA ARG A 128 -13.09 12.86 -9.35
C ARG A 128 -12.71 14.33 -9.62
N PHE A 129 -13.69 15.20 -9.73
CA PHE A 129 -13.51 16.63 -10.00
C PHE A 129 -13.86 17.52 -8.80
N ASP A 130 -13.67 17.01 -7.58
CA ASP A 130 -13.96 17.80 -6.39
C ASP A 130 -13.06 19.07 -6.33
N PRO A 131 -13.65 20.27 -6.28
CA PRO A 131 -12.89 21.51 -6.33
C PRO A 131 -12.07 21.76 -5.05
N LEU A 132 -12.47 21.18 -3.91
CA LEU A 132 -11.71 21.31 -2.66
C LEU A 132 -10.45 20.43 -2.71
N GLU A 133 -10.55 19.21 -3.25
CA GLU A 133 -9.37 18.37 -3.48
C GLU A 133 -8.37 19.07 -4.41
N GLN A 134 -8.85 19.65 -5.51
CA GLN A 134 -8.00 20.39 -6.45
C GLN A 134 -7.32 21.59 -5.79
N TRP A 135 -8.07 22.40 -5.03
CA TRP A 135 -7.51 23.54 -4.31
C TRP A 135 -6.46 23.10 -3.29
N LEU A 136 -6.73 22.03 -2.53
CA LEU A 136 -5.81 21.51 -1.52
C LEU A 136 -4.51 20.99 -2.16
N ASN A 137 -4.63 20.24 -3.27
CA ASN A 137 -3.47 19.72 -4.00
C ASN A 137 -2.59 20.85 -4.54
N GLN A 138 -3.19 21.93 -5.03
CA GLN A 138 -2.47 23.12 -5.49
C GLN A 138 -1.83 23.89 -4.33
N ALA A 139 -2.57 24.11 -3.25
CA ALA A 139 -2.10 24.86 -2.09
C ALA A 139 -0.92 24.16 -1.39
N LEU A 140 -0.94 22.82 -1.34
CA LEU A 140 0.08 22.01 -0.68
C LEU A 140 1.09 21.37 -1.66
N LEU A 141 1.02 21.72 -2.95
CA LEU A 141 1.91 21.22 -4.00
C LEU A 141 1.98 19.68 -4.05
N PHE A 142 0.86 19.01 -3.82
CA PHE A 142 0.75 17.54 -3.93
C PHE A 142 0.67 17.07 -5.38
N ASP A 143 0.31 17.98 -6.28
CA ASP A 143 0.44 17.77 -7.71
C ASP A 143 1.90 17.96 -8.11
N ASP A 144 2.58 16.85 -8.35
CA ASP A 144 3.85 16.91 -9.07
C ASP A 144 3.61 17.43 -10.48
N CYS A 145 4.46 18.37 -10.89
CA CYS A 145 4.49 18.88 -12.26
C CYS A 145 4.93 17.75 -13.21
N ARG A 146 4.00 16.87 -13.59
CA ARG A 146 4.01 16.15 -14.87
C ARG A 146 2.76 16.52 -15.63
N ARG A 147 2.86 17.63 -16.37
CA ARG A 147 2.31 17.63 -17.72
C ARG A 147 3.06 16.52 -18.48
N ASP A 148 2.55 15.30 -18.46
CA ASP A 148 2.76 14.43 -19.62
C ASP A 148 1.97 15.06 -20.76
N ARG A 149 2.64 15.95 -21.49
CA ARG A 149 2.30 16.26 -22.88
C ARG A 149 2.62 15.03 -23.71
N THR A 150 1.85 13.97 -23.54
CA THR A 150 1.60 13.02 -24.60
C THR A 150 0.10 13.02 -24.81
N ARG A 151 -0.36 14.15 -25.36
CA ARG A 151 -1.52 14.13 -26.24
C ARG A 151 -1.26 13.00 -27.23
N PHE A 152 -2.06 11.94 -27.16
CA PHE A 152 -2.40 11.19 -28.35
C PHE A 152 -2.99 12.21 -29.34
N LEU A 153 -2.12 12.72 -30.20
CA LEU A 153 -2.48 13.27 -31.49
C LEU A 153 -2.14 12.17 -32.48
N LEU A 154 -3.19 11.73 -33.18
CA LEU A 154 -3.27 10.79 -34.29
C LEU A 154 -3.30 9.30 -33.89
#